data_AF-A0ABD0VPH9-F1
#
_entry.id   AF-A0ABD0VPH9-F1
#
_cell.length_a   1.000
_cell.length_b   1.000
_cell.length_c   1.000
_cell.angle_alpha   90.00
_cell.angle_beta   90.00
_cell.angle_gamma   90.00
#
_symmetry.space_group_name_H-M   'P 1'
#
loop_
_entity.id
_entity.type
_entity.pdbx_description
1 polymer ?
#
loop_
_entity_poly.entity_id
_entity_poly.type
_entity_poly.pdbx_seq_one_letter_code
_entity_poly.pdbx_strand_id
1 'polypeptide(L)'
;MDSVAMMIATVIKKKMEIFRLKGLEEDQCLQLLKSHAFADVENPNDYKRLRSIAGERVKKAFRISIGSKVKMWIALGFIQQPHDQEWTMEGIGGMYFDVLVKKSFFDKFGDSGRYYTMHDLIHEMAQSISIHECLGVEDGTKLLFIIPKTLRHLSVETTNPNIFKKIGQFKYLHSLILFYGTLNQDLCNALIEIFKASRSLRLLFICASAGLGMILEEIENLIHLRYLELDSKKFTILPRSLSNLYHLQYIINHTLGGLKRPEVDDFLPSDINNLSNLRYVKLPENFISSICGIRRLKSLQELNTFDL
;
A
#
# COMPACT_ATOMS: atom_id res chain seq x y z
N MET A 1 23.59 -9.39 -4.51
CA MET A 1 22.13 -9.13 -4.47
C MET A 1 21.94 -7.83 -5.22
N ASP A 2 21.57 -7.94 -6.48
CA ASP A 2 21.56 -6.79 -7.38
C ASP A 2 20.30 -5.95 -7.14
N SER A 3 20.51 -4.67 -6.88
CA SER A 3 19.45 -3.68 -6.66
C SER A 3 18.60 -3.49 -7.92
N VAL A 4 17.41 -2.91 -7.78
CA VAL A 4 16.63 -2.38 -8.92
C VAL A 4 17.50 -1.47 -9.82
N ALA A 5 18.48 -0.77 -9.23
CA ALA A 5 19.49 0.01 -9.97
C ALA A 5 20.38 -0.82 -10.93
N MET A 6 20.68 -2.09 -10.60
CA MET A 6 21.44 -3.00 -11.46
C MET A 6 20.57 -3.67 -12.53
N MET A 7 19.27 -3.86 -12.27
CA MET A 7 18.31 -4.25 -13.31
C MET A 7 18.27 -3.21 -14.44
N ILE A 8 18.29 -1.91 -14.11
CA ILE A 8 18.36 -0.80 -15.08
C ILE A 8 19.62 -0.88 -15.97
N ALA A 9 20.75 -1.36 -15.46
CA ALA A 9 21.98 -1.52 -16.23
C ALA A 9 21.97 -2.74 -17.16
N THR A 10 21.31 -3.83 -16.77
CA THR A 10 21.29 -5.09 -17.55
C THR A 10 20.44 -5.00 -18.82
N VAL A 11 19.39 -4.17 -18.81
CA VAL A 11 18.47 -3.95 -19.96
C VAL A 11 19.20 -3.34 -21.18
N ILE A 12 20.37 -2.74 -21.01
CA ILE A 12 21.12 -2.02 -22.05
C ILE A 12 21.66 -2.93 -23.20
N LYS A 13 21.57 -4.27 -23.11
CA LYS A 13 22.38 -5.17 -23.96
C LYS A 13 21.72 -6.23 -24.86
N LYS A 14 20.40 -6.34 -25.02
CA LYS A 14 19.82 -7.28 -26.03
C LYS A 14 18.56 -6.79 -26.74
N LYS A 15 18.57 -6.89 -28.08
CA LYS A 15 17.40 -6.86 -28.97
C LYS A 15 16.46 -8.05 -28.72
N MET A 16 15.14 -7.84 -28.74
CA MET A 16 14.17 -8.78 -29.33
C MET A 16 12.79 -8.17 -29.56
N GLU A 17 11.94 -8.89 -30.31
CA GLU A 17 10.99 -8.36 -31.30
C GLU A 17 9.78 -9.33 -31.44
N ILE A 18 8.46 -8.99 -31.48
CA ILE A 18 7.67 -7.75 -31.24
C ILE A 18 6.15 -8.13 -30.99
N PHE A 19 5.31 -7.17 -30.55
CA PHE A 19 3.82 -7.02 -30.72
C PHE A 19 2.84 -7.71 -29.74
N ARG A 20 1.68 -7.13 -29.35
CA ARG A 20 1.07 -5.77 -29.54
C ARG A 20 0.00 -5.52 -28.45
N LEU A 21 -0.13 -4.29 -27.96
CA LEU A 21 -1.43 -3.62 -27.75
C LEU A 21 -1.24 -2.09 -27.79
N LYS A 22 -2.31 -1.33 -28.04
CA LYS A 22 -2.23 0.09 -28.46
C LYS A 22 -2.05 1.04 -27.26
N GLY A 23 -0.93 1.75 -27.22
CA GLY A 23 -0.62 2.78 -26.23
C GLY A 23 0.77 3.36 -26.50
N LEU A 24 1.75 2.89 -25.75
CA LEU A 24 3.18 3.16 -25.91
C LEU A 24 3.96 1.84 -25.68
N GLU A 25 5.13 1.68 -26.32
CA GLU A 25 6.01 0.52 -26.07
C GLU A 25 6.66 0.61 -24.68
N GLU A 26 7.07 -0.51 -24.06
CA GLU A 26 7.75 -0.51 -22.76
C GLU A 26 8.99 0.38 -22.75
N ASP A 27 9.80 0.33 -23.81
CA ASP A 27 10.97 1.19 -24.00
C ASP A 27 10.58 2.67 -24.13
N GLN A 28 9.47 2.98 -24.81
CA GLN A 28 8.96 4.34 -24.95
C GLN A 28 8.40 4.88 -23.63
N CYS A 29 7.71 4.03 -22.86
CA CYS A 29 7.28 4.28 -21.49
C CYS A 29 8.50 4.57 -20.58
N LEU A 30 9.49 3.69 -20.56
CA LEU A 30 10.74 3.88 -19.81
C LEU A 30 11.50 5.13 -20.25
N GLN A 31 11.52 5.45 -21.56
CA GLN A 31 12.14 6.65 -22.10
C GLN A 31 11.38 7.91 -21.68
N LEU A 32 10.04 7.92 -21.71
CA LEU A 32 9.21 9.02 -21.21
C LEU A 32 9.38 9.21 -19.69
N LEU A 33 9.41 8.11 -18.92
CA LEU A 33 9.67 8.14 -17.48
C LEU A 33 11.04 8.77 -17.20
N LYS A 34 12.10 8.29 -17.85
CA LYS A 34 13.46 8.81 -17.66
C LYS A 34 13.59 10.28 -18.09
N SER A 35 13.04 10.63 -19.25
CA SER A 35 13.18 11.98 -19.84
C SER A 35 12.26 13.04 -19.24
N HIS A 36 11.16 12.66 -18.56
CA HIS A 36 10.22 13.64 -18.00
C HIS A 36 9.98 13.47 -16.49
N ALA A 37 9.92 12.25 -15.96
CA ALA A 37 9.78 12.03 -14.52
C ALA A 37 11.07 12.34 -13.75
N PHE A 38 12.23 11.95 -14.30
CA PHE A 38 13.53 11.99 -13.62
C PHE A 38 14.60 12.86 -14.28
N ALA A 39 14.31 13.56 -15.38
CA ALA A 39 15.21 14.59 -15.88
C ALA A 39 15.17 15.82 -14.96
N ASP A 40 16.35 16.35 -14.65
CA ASP A 40 16.54 17.63 -13.97
C ASP A 40 16.02 18.76 -14.88
N VAL A 41 15.01 19.50 -14.43
CA VAL A 41 14.48 20.65 -15.15
C VAL A 41 14.05 21.73 -14.17
N GLU A 42 14.63 22.92 -14.34
CA GLU A 42 14.45 24.10 -13.48
C GLU A 42 13.08 24.79 -13.67
N ASN A 43 12.26 24.34 -14.62
CA ASN A 43 11.00 24.97 -15.02
C ASN A 43 9.81 23.98 -15.06
N PRO A 44 8.77 24.15 -14.22
CA PRO A 44 7.58 23.29 -14.23
C PRO A 44 6.75 23.29 -15.52
N ASN A 45 6.95 24.26 -16.42
CA ASN A 45 6.14 24.40 -17.64
C ASN A 45 6.53 23.48 -18.80
N ASP A 46 7.66 22.77 -18.72
CA ASP A 46 8.20 22.01 -19.86
C ASP A 46 7.45 20.69 -20.12
N TYR A 47 6.67 20.21 -19.15
CA TYR A 47 5.86 18.99 -19.24
C TYR A 47 4.55 19.15 -20.03
N LYS A 48 4.40 20.21 -20.84
CA LYS A 48 3.23 20.42 -21.73
C LYS A 48 2.89 19.20 -22.60
N ARG A 49 3.90 18.41 -23.01
CA ARG A 49 3.68 17.15 -23.76
C ARG A 49 3.09 16.04 -22.90
N LEU A 50 3.58 15.80 -21.68
CA LEU A 50 2.92 14.88 -20.74
C LEU A 50 1.48 15.30 -20.46
N ARG A 51 1.24 16.61 -20.28
CA ARG A 51 -0.10 17.16 -20.05
C ARG A 51 -1.02 17.05 -21.26
N SER A 52 -0.46 17.03 -22.47
CA SER A 52 -1.20 16.78 -23.72
C SER A 52 -1.52 15.30 -23.90
N ILE A 53 -0.58 14.41 -23.54
CA ILE A 53 -0.78 12.95 -23.54
C ILE A 53 -1.85 12.59 -22.49
N ALA A 54 -1.70 13.06 -21.25
CA ALA A 54 -2.71 13.01 -20.20
C ALA A 54 -3.94 13.92 -20.42
N GLY A 55 -4.09 14.48 -21.63
CA GLY A 55 -5.27 15.23 -22.06
C GLY A 55 -6.32 14.37 -22.77
N GLU A 56 -5.93 13.21 -23.31
CA GLU A 56 -6.85 12.30 -23.99
C GLU A 56 -7.68 11.51 -22.95
N ARG A 57 -8.95 11.88 -22.85
CA ARG A 57 -9.87 11.44 -21.79
C ARG A 57 -10.19 9.93 -21.86
N VAL A 58 -9.51 9.17 -21.01
CA VAL A 58 -10.09 8.00 -20.32
C VAL A 58 -9.83 8.20 -18.82
N LYS A 59 -10.78 7.82 -17.95
CA LYS A 59 -10.67 7.99 -16.49
C LYS A 59 -11.20 6.77 -15.72
N LYS A 60 -10.38 5.75 -15.49
CA LYS A 60 -10.54 4.77 -14.39
C LYS A 60 -9.99 5.42 -13.11
N ALA A 61 -10.75 6.35 -12.55
CA ALA A 61 -10.31 7.23 -11.46
C ALA A 61 -10.06 6.50 -10.12
N PHE A 62 -8.85 5.97 -9.93
CA PHE A 62 -8.39 5.47 -8.63
C PHE A 62 -8.11 6.66 -7.68
N ARG A 63 -8.90 6.80 -6.61
CA ARG A 63 -8.78 7.91 -5.65
C ARG A 63 -7.66 7.63 -4.65
N ILE A 64 -6.77 8.61 -4.49
CA ILE A 64 -5.54 8.49 -3.71
C ILE A 64 -5.47 9.61 -2.67
N SER A 65 -5.34 9.26 -1.38
CA SER A 65 -4.94 10.19 -0.32
C SER A 65 -3.40 10.25 -0.22
N ILE A 66 -2.83 11.46 -0.10
CA ILE A 66 -1.37 11.64 0.03
C ILE A 66 -0.83 10.85 1.23
N GLY A 67 -1.43 11.10 2.41
CA GLY A 67 -0.95 10.55 3.68
C GLY A 67 -0.89 9.03 3.68
N SER A 68 -1.90 8.35 3.12
CA SER A 68 -1.89 6.88 3.03
C SER A 68 -0.77 6.38 2.11
N LYS A 69 -0.53 7.00 0.94
CA LYS A 69 0.52 6.55 0.01
C LYS A 69 1.94 6.79 0.54
N VAL A 70 2.19 7.93 1.17
CA VAL A 70 3.49 8.20 1.82
C VAL A 70 3.78 7.13 2.88
N LYS A 71 2.80 6.83 3.75
CA LYS A 71 2.91 5.81 4.79
C LYS A 71 3.16 4.40 4.19
N MET A 72 2.51 4.06 3.07
CA MET A 72 2.79 2.83 2.31
C MET A 72 4.22 2.80 1.73
N TRP A 73 4.73 3.90 1.15
CA TRP A 73 6.07 3.99 0.58
C TRP A 73 7.18 3.81 1.64
N ILE A 74 7.00 4.39 2.83
CA ILE A 74 7.90 4.21 3.98
C ILE A 74 7.90 2.75 4.44
N ALA A 75 6.73 2.14 4.61
CA ALA A 75 6.58 0.75 5.02
C ALA A 75 7.24 -0.24 4.05
N LEU A 76 7.15 -0.01 2.75
CA LEU A 76 7.83 -0.82 1.73
C LEU A 76 9.34 -0.59 1.70
N GLY A 77 9.82 0.57 2.18
CA GLY A 77 11.24 0.95 2.24
C GLY A 77 11.71 1.76 1.03
N PHE A 78 10.78 2.36 0.27
CA PHE A 78 11.08 3.26 -0.84
C PHE A 78 11.54 4.65 -0.37
N ILE A 79 11.13 5.05 0.83
CA ILE A 79 11.65 6.21 1.55
C ILE A 79 12.51 5.70 2.70
N GLN A 80 13.68 6.31 2.87
CA GLN A 80 14.63 6.02 3.94
C GLN A 80 15.09 7.36 4.52
N GLN A 81 15.33 7.41 5.83
CA GLN A 81 15.83 8.60 6.49
C GLN A 81 17.32 8.79 6.17
N PRO A 82 17.76 9.96 5.64
CA PRO A 82 19.17 10.26 5.50
C PRO A 82 19.85 10.31 6.87
N HIS A 83 21.12 9.90 6.94
CA HIS A 83 21.86 9.91 8.21
C HIS A 83 22.07 11.32 8.79
N ASP A 84 22.05 12.36 7.94
CA ASP A 84 22.52 13.71 8.27
C ASP A 84 21.44 14.81 8.09
N GLN A 85 20.15 14.47 8.16
CA GLN A 85 19.05 15.44 7.98
C GLN A 85 17.97 15.37 9.07
N GLU A 86 17.48 16.55 9.48
CA GLU A 86 16.35 16.72 10.42
C GLU A 86 14.99 16.29 9.85
N TRP A 87 14.92 15.93 8.56
CA TRP A 87 13.67 15.64 7.86
C TRP A 87 13.11 14.27 8.25
N THR A 88 11.83 14.24 8.62
CA THR A 88 11.09 12.98 8.83
C THR A 88 10.88 12.26 7.49
N MET A 89 10.76 10.93 7.53
CA MET A 89 10.44 10.14 6.33
C MET A 89 9.08 10.53 5.75
N GLU A 90 8.13 10.91 6.61
CA GLU A 90 6.84 11.47 6.24
C GLU A 90 6.98 12.80 5.47
N GLY A 91 7.87 13.70 5.91
CA GLY A 91 8.19 14.95 5.20
C GLY A 91 8.85 14.73 3.84
N ILE A 92 9.85 13.84 3.77
CA ILE A 92 10.52 13.44 2.53
C ILE A 92 9.52 12.85 1.54
N GLY A 93 8.65 11.96 2.01
CA GLY A 93 7.58 11.37 1.18
C GLY A 93 6.57 12.41 0.68
N GLY A 94 6.26 13.42 1.50
CA GLY A 94 5.48 14.59 1.09
C GLY A 94 6.15 15.34 -0.07
N MET A 95 7.45 15.65 0.03
CA MET A 95 8.19 16.30 -1.06
C MET A 95 8.16 15.48 -2.35
N TYR A 96 8.41 14.17 -2.27
CA TYR A 96 8.37 13.28 -3.44
C TYR A 96 6.97 13.24 -4.07
N PHE A 97 5.92 13.23 -3.27
CA PHE A 97 4.55 13.32 -3.77
C PHE A 97 4.28 14.66 -4.46
N ASP A 98 4.70 15.78 -3.87
CA ASP A 98 4.57 17.11 -4.47
C ASP A 98 5.31 17.25 -5.81
N VAL A 99 6.48 16.62 -5.95
CA VAL A 99 7.21 16.55 -7.23
C VAL A 99 6.41 15.76 -8.29
N LEU A 100 5.80 14.64 -7.91
CA LEU A 100 4.95 13.85 -8.82
C LEU A 100 3.68 14.59 -9.24
N VAL A 101 3.05 15.35 -8.32
CA VAL A 101 1.94 16.26 -8.64
C VAL A 101 2.39 17.37 -9.60
N LYS A 102 3.52 18.04 -9.34
CA LYS A 102 4.09 19.08 -10.21
C LYS A 102 4.43 18.56 -11.62
N LYS A 103 4.81 17.29 -11.74
CA LYS A 103 5.07 16.60 -13.02
C LYS A 103 3.82 15.94 -13.65
N SER A 104 2.61 16.22 -13.14
CA SER A 104 1.33 15.70 -13.63
C SER A 104 1.18 14.16 -13.63
N PHE A 105 1.89 13.46 -12.75
CA PHE A 105 1.60 12.04 -12.46
C PHE A 105 0.32 11.87 -11.65
N PHE A 106 -0.02 12.89 -10.85
CA PHE A 106 -1.22 12.94 -10.01
C PHE A 106 -1.91 14.29 -10.15
N ASP A 107 -3.17 14.27 -10.58
CA ASP A 107 -4.05 15.44 -10.58
C ASP A 107 -4.88 15.50 -9.30
N LYS A 108 -5.15 16.71 -8.80
CA LYS A 108 -6.09 16.91 -7.67
C LYS A 108 -7.51 16.53 -8.08
N PHE A 109 -8.20 15.81 -7.19
CA PHE A 109 -9.56 15.31 -7.41
C PHE A 109 -10.52 15.82 -6.30
N GLY A 110 -11.58 16.51 -6.72
CA GLY A 110 -12.62 17.04 -5.85
C GLY A 110 -12.21 18.29 -5.07
N ASP A 111 -13.22 19.03 -4.61
CA ASP A 111 -13.06 20.40 -4.09
C ASP A 111 -12.31 20.47 -2.75
N SER A 112 -12.23 19.34 -2.02
CA SER A 112 -11.49 19.27 -0.76
C SER A 112 -9.96 19.28 -0.92
N GLY A 113 -9.44 19.03 -2.13
CA GLY A 113 -8.00 18.95 -2.40
C GLY A 113 -7.26 17.80 -1.70
N ARG A 114 -7.98 16.92 -0.97
CA ARG A 114 -7.42 15.81 -0.18
C ARG A 114 -7.14 14.55 -1.00
N TYR A 115 -7.77 14.43 -2.16
CA TYR A 115 -7.67 13.28 -3.05
C TYR A 115 -6.98 13.64 -4.36
N TYR A 116 -6.33 12.64 -4.93
CA TYR A 116 -5.62 12.70 -6.19
C TYR A 116 -6.04 11.53 -7.08
N THR A 117 -5.91 11.71 -8.38
CA THR A 117 -6.11 10.65 -9.38
C THR A 117 -4.90 10.59 -10.31
N MET A 118 -4.44 9.39 -10.62
CA MET A 118 -3.49 9.15 -11.71
C MET A 118 -4.24 9.15 -13.04
N HIS A 119 -3.62 9.63 -14.11
CA HIS A 119 -4.20 9.54 -15.46
C HIS A 119 -4.06 8.11 -16.02
N ASP A 120 -5.06 7.64 -16.77
CA ASP A 120 -5.12 6.24 -17.25
C ASP A 120 -3.87 5.82 -18.03
N LEU A 121 -3.33 6.68 -18.91
CA LEU A 121 -2.08 6.42 -19.63
C LEU A 121 -0.85 6.29 -18.70
N ILE A 122 -0.78 7.06 -17.62
CA ILE A 122 0.30 6.94 -16.61
C ILE A 122 0.14 5.64 -15.81
N HIS A 123 -1.11 5.23 -15.58
CA HIS A 123 -1.44 3.97 -14.91
C HIS A 123 -1.15 2.74 -15.79
N GLU A 124 -1.53 2.74 -17.08
CA GLU A 124 -1.18 1.69 -18.05
C GLU A 124 0.34 1.57 -18.21
N MET A 125 1.03 2.71 -18.32
CA MET A 125 2.48 2.79 -18.33
C MET A 125 3.10 2.20 -17.05
N ALA A 126 2.58 2.54 -15.87
CA ALA A 126 3.02 1.96 -14.60
C ALA A 126 2.76 0.45 -14.51
N GLN A 127 1.66 -0.06 -15.07
CA GLN A 127 1.39 -1.49 -15.16
C GLN A 127 2.37 -2.21 -16.10
N SER A 128 2.68 -1.64 -17.27
CA SER A 128 3.60 -2.25 -18.23
C SER A 128 5.00 -2.47 -17.64
N ILE A 129 5.58 -1.45 -17.01
CA ILE A 129 6.93 -1.52 -16.41
C ILE A 129 7.00 -2.35 -15.12
N SER A 130 5.86 -2.69 -14.50
CA SER A 130 5.81 -3.42 -13.23
C SER A 130 5.20 -4.82 -13.34
N ILE A 131 4.91 -5.31 -14.55
CA ILE A 131 4.24 -6.59 -14.84
C ILE A 131 4.91 -7.83 -14.20
N HIS A 132 6.19 -7.75 -13.82
CA HIS A 132 6.94 -8.82 -13.16
C HIS A 132 6.97 -8.73 -11.63
N GLU A 133 6.62 -7.59 -11.05
CA GLU A 133 6.66 -7.35 -9.60
C GLU A 133 5.28 -7.03 -9.00
N CYS A 134 4.34 -6.54 -9.81
CA CYS A 134 3.00 -6.11 -9.43
C CYS A 134 1.94 -6.92 -10.18
N LEU A 135 0.87 -7.34 -9.48
CA LEU A 135 -0.30 -7.99 -10.07
C LEU A 135 -1.59 -7.46 -9.44
N GLY A 136 -2.52 -7.04 -10.30
CA GLY A 136 -3.92 -6.81 -9.93
C GLY A 136 -4.79 -8.00 -10.37
N VAL A 137 -5.71 -8.43 -9.52
CA VAL A 137 -6.68 -9.49 -9.80
C VAL A 137 -8.06 -8.92 -9.50
N GLU A 138 -8.87 -8.70 -10.53
CA GLU A 138 -10.28 -8.27 -10.41
C GLU A 138 -11.23 -9.46 -10.63
N ASP A 139 -12.48 -9.38 -10.18
CA ASP A 139 -13.43 -10.50 -10.28
C ASP A 139 -13.70 -10.88 -11.75
N GLY A 140 -13.81 -12.18 -12.04
CA GLY A 140 -13.88 -12.70 -13.41
C GLY A 140 -12.51 -12.86 -14.11
N THR A 141 -11.44 -12.28 -13.58
CA THR A 141 -10.07 -12.54 -14.08
C THR A 141 -9.69 -13.98 -13.75
N LYS A 142 -9.51 -14.83 -14.77
CA LYS A 142 -8.84 -16.12 -14.56
C LYS A 142 -7.39 -15.83 -14.15
N LEU A 143 -7.02 -16.22 -12.92
CA LEU A 143 -5.62 -16.40 -12.55
C LEU A 143 -5.00 -17.51 -13.42
N LEU A 144 -4.58 -17.12 -14.62
CA LEU A 144 -3.79 -17.94 -15.54
C LEU A 144 -2.46 -18.27 -14.84
N PHE A 145 -2.06 -19.53 -14.94
CA PHE A 145 -1.11 -20.18 -14.02
C PHE A 145 0.36 -19.71 -14.16
N ILE A 146 0.64 -18.60 -14.84
CA ILE A 146 1.98 -18.03 -15.03
C ILE A 146 2.07 -16.75 -14.19
N ILE A 147 2.17 -16.93 -12.87
CA ILE A 147 2.39 -15.82 -11.94
C ILE A 147 3.91 -15.70 -11.72
N PRO A 148 4.53 -14.52 -11.92
CA PRO A 148 5.97 -14.37 -11.81
C PRO A 148 6.49 -14.77 -10.43
N LYS A 149 7.58 -15.56 -10.39
CA LYS A 149 8.28 -15.89 -9.12
C LYS A 149 8.87 -14.65 -8.43
N THR A 150 8.99 -13.55 -9.17
CA THR A 150 9.45 -12.23 -8.75
C THR A 150 8.35 -11.37 -8.11
N LEU A 151 7.09 -11.80 -8.11
CA LEU A 151 5.95 -11.01 -7.61
C LEU A 151 6.17 -10.52 -6.17
N ARG A 152 6.13 -9.19 -5.99
CA ARG A 152 6.29 -8.49 -4.72
C ARG A 152 5.02 -7.81 -4.24
N HIS A 153 4.13 -7.43 -5.15
CA HIS A 153 2.97 -6.61 -4.85
C HIS A 153 1.72 -7.23 -5.48
N LEU A 154 0.73 -7.56 -4.65
CA LEU A 154 -0.50 -8.19 -5.09
C LEU A 154 -1.71 -7.40 -4.57
N SER A 155 -2.61 -7.05 -5.48
CA SER A 155 -3.94 -6.53 -5.17
C SER A 155 -4.98 -7.52 -5.67
N VAL A 156 -5.91 -7.91 -4.80
CA VAL A 156 -6.99 -8.86 -5.13
C VAL A 156 -8.33 -8.28 -4.74
N GLU A 157 -9.19 -8.05 -5.72
CA GLU A 157 -10.61 -7.80 -5.58
C GLU A 157 -11.36 -9.01 -6.13
N THR A 158 -12.07 -9.73 -5.28
CA THR A 158 -12.72 -11.00 -5.64
C THR A 158 -13.92 -11.28 -4.73
N THR A 159 -14.89 -12.04 -5.23
CA THR A 159 -15.90 -12.72 -4.41
C THR A 159 -15.61 -14.20 -4.21
N ASN A 160 -14.63 -14.76 -4.93
CA ASN A 160 -14.26 -16.18 -4.89
C ASN A 160 -13.12 -16.45 -3.87
N PRO A 161 -13.39 -17.14 -2.75
CA PRO A 161 -12.38 -17.38 -1.72
C PRO A 161 -11.26 -18.34 -2.13
N ASN A 162 -11.44 -19.13 -3.19
CA ASN A 162 -10.41 -20.06 -3.67
C ASN A 162 -9.23 -19.32 -4.32
N ILE A 163 -9.37 -18.03 -4.65
CA ILE A 163 -8.25 -17.19 -5.08
C ILE A 163 -7.29 -16.95 -3.92
N PHE A 164 -7.77 -16.67 -2.71
CA PHE A 164 -6.91 -16.47 -1.53
C PHE A 164 -6.08 -17.72 -1.18
N LYS A 165 -6.63 -18.93 -1.36
CA LYS A 165 -5.91 -20.20 -1.17
C LYS A 165 -4.68 -20.33 -2.10
N LYS A 166 -4.65 -19.63 -3.24
CA LYS A 166 -3.47 -19.55 -4.12
C LYS A 166 -2.43 -18.53 -3.64
N ILE A 167 -2.82 -17.51 -2.86
CA ILE A 167 -1.91 -16.44 -2.40
C ILE A 167 -0.83 -16.97 -1.46
N GLY A 168 -1.14 -17.99 -0.65
CA GLY A 168 -0.15 -18.68 0.21
C GLY A 168 1.03 -19.32 -0.54
N GLN A 169 1.02 -19.34 -1.88
CA GLN A 169 2.14 -19.80 -2.70
C GLN A 169 3.22 -18.70 -2.89
N PHE A 170 2.90 -17.42 -2.67
CA PHE A 170 3.79 -16.27 -2.93
C PHE A 170 4.69 -15.91 -1.74
N LYS A 171 5.75 -16.71 -1.54
CA LYS A 171 6.69 -16.58 -0.41
C LYS A 171 7.46 -15.24 -0.34
N TYR A 172 7.48 -14.47 -1.43
CA TYR A 172 8.31 -13.26 -1.60
C TYR A 172 7.51 -11.95 -1.63
N LEU A 173 6.22 -12.02 -1.32
CA LEU A 173 5.30 -10.90 -1.37
C LEU A 173 5.62 -9.86 -0.28
N HIS A 174 5.85 -8.61 -0.69
CA HIS A 174 6.07 -7.46 0.18
C HIS A 174 4.79 -6.67 0.48
N SER A 175 3.82 -6.63 -0.43
CA SER A 175 2.50 -6.02 -0.17
C SER A 175 1.34 -6.88 -0.63
N LEU A 176 0.30 -6.93 0.20
CA LEU A 176 -0.97 -7.56 -0.09
C LEU A 176 -2.11 -6.57 0.18
N ILE A 177 -2.91 -6.31 -0.85
CA ILE A 177 -4.14 -5.53 -0.76
C ILE A 177 -5.31 -6.47 -1.09
N LEU A 178 -6.26 -6.59 -0.18
CA LEU A 178 -7.44 -7.46 -0.33
C LEU A 178 -8.72 -6.63 -0.26
N PHE A 179 -9.56 -6.74 -1.28
CA PHE A 179 -10.95 -6.28 -1.28
C PHE A 179 -11.86 -7.50 -1.33
N TYR A 180 -12.74 -7.64 -0.33
CA TYR A 180 -13.64 -8.79 -0.24
C TYR A 180 -15.05 -8.39 0.22
N GLY A 181 -16.06 -8.96 -0.45
CA GLY A 181 -17.47 -8.67 -0.18
C GLY A 181 -17.90 -9.07 1.24
N THR A 182 -17.79 -10.36 1.58
CA THR A 182 -18.45 -10.93 2.76
C THR A 182 -17.54 -11.88 3.52
N LEU A 183 -17.05 -11.49 4.71
CA LEU A 183 -16.28 -12.38 5.57
C LEU A 183 -17.02 -13.70 5.80
N ASN A 184 -16.36 -14.80 5.46
CA ASN A 184 -16.81 -16.16 5.68
C ASN A 184 -15.64 -17.02 6.21
N GLN A 185 -15.94 -18.21 6.70
CA GLN A 185 -14.93 -19.12 7.26
C GLN A 185 -13.82 -19.46 6.25
N ASP A 186 -14.16 -19.55 4.96
CA ASP A 186 -13.17 -19.77 3.89
C ASP A 186 -12.14 -18.63 3.78
N LEU A 187 -12.56 -17.36 3.89
CA LEU A 187 -11.60 -16.24 3.93
C LEU A 187 -10.73 -16.31 5.18
N CYS A 188 -11.30 -16.57 6.35
CA CYS A 188 -10.52 -16.71 7.59
C CYS A 188 -9.46 -17.82 7.43
N ASN A 189 -9.87 -19.01 6.98
CA ASN A 189 -8.95 -20.13 6.74
C ASN A 189 -7.88 -19.78 5.69
N ALA A 190 -8.22 -19.02 4.65
CA ALA A 190 -7.24 -18.59 3.66
C ALA A 190 -6.27 -17.52 4.20
N LEU A 191 -6.74 -16.59 5.04
CA LEU A 191 -5.89 -15.59 5.71
C LEU A 191 -4.89 -16.26 6.67
N ILE A 192 -5.32 -17.26 7.44
CA ILE A 192 -4.44 -18.09 8.28
C ILE A 192 -3.27 -18.65 7.45
N GLU A 193 -3.56 -19.28 6.31
CA GLU A 193 -2.53 -19.88 5.46
C GLU A 193 -1.66 -18.83 4.74
N ILE A 194 -2.23 -17.69 4.34
CA ILE A 194 -1.48 -16.54 3.83
C ILE A 194 -0.50 -16.02 4.89
N PHE A 195 -0.94 -15.85 6.14
CA PHE A 195 -0.10 -15.30 7.21
C PHE A 195 1.07 -16.24 7.56
N LYS A 196 0.81 -17.56 7.65
CA LYS A 196 1.86 -18.57 7.84
C LYS A 196 2.90 -18.57 6.71
N ALA A 197 2.47 -18.38 5.47
CA ALA A 197 3.35 -18.42 4.29
C ALA A 197 4.10 -17.12 3.99
N SER A 198 3.49 -15.96 4.26
CA SER A 198 3.92 -14.65 3.74
C SER A 198 4.87 -13.90 4.68
N ARG A 199 5.90 -14.56 5.21
CA ARG A 199 6.83 -13.97 6.20
C ARG A 199 7.58 -12.72 5.70
N SER A 200 7.65 -12.51 4.39
CA SER A 200 8.28 -11.35 3.75
C SER A 200 7.37 -10.11 3.63
N LEU A 201 6.10 -10.22 4.04
CA LEU A 201 5.11 -9.16 3.89
C LEU A 201 5.42 -7.97 4.80
N ARG A 202 5.39 -6.77 4.22
CA ARG A 202 5.62 -5.48 4.89
C ARG A 202 4.36 -4.62 4.94
N LEU A 203 3.44 -4.81 4.00
CA LEU A 203 2.20 -4.04 3.89
C LEU A 203 1.02 -5.00 3.72
N LEU A 204 0.05 -4.90 4.61
CA LEU A 204 -1.23 -5.58 4.53
C LEU A 204 -2.36 -4.54 4.60
N PHE A 205 -3.21 -4.51 3.58
CA PHE A 205 -4.48 -3.78 3.58
C PHE A 205 -5.63 -4.74 3.34
N ILE A 206 -6.63 -4.75 4.21
CA ILE A 206 -7.84 -5.57 4.08
C ILE A 206 -9.08 -4.67 4.14
N CYS A 207 -9.85 -4.65 3.05
CA CYS A 207 -11.16 -4.01 2.95
C CYS A 207 -12.25 -5.10 2.91
N ALA A 208 -13.10 -5.16 3.94
CA ALA A 208 -14.12 -6.20 4.13
C ALA A 208 -15.54 -5.60 4.30
N SER A 209 -16.38 -5.73 3.26
CA SER A 209 -17.64 -4.97 3.22
C SER A 209 -18.71 -5.41 4.24
N ALA A 210 -18.68 -6.67 4.70
CA ALA A 210 -19.65 -7.23 5.66
C ALA A 210 -19.17 -7.26 7.13
N GLY A 211 -17.93 -6.81 7.40
CA GLY A 211 -17.32 -6.84 8.72
C GLY A 211 -16.22 -7.88 8.90
N LEU A 212 -15.03 -7.46 9.34
CA LEU A 212 -13.96 -8.34 9.84
C LEU A 212 -14.06 -8.40 11.37
N GLY A 213 -14.78 -9.38 11.95
CA GLY A 213 -15.12 -9.33 13.39
C GLY A 213 -13.91 -9.30 14.35
N MET A 214 -12.85 -10.00 14.00
CA MET A 214 -11.56 -10.01 14.70
C MET A 214 -10.46 -10.37 13.68
N ILE A 215 -9.25 -9.85 13.86
CA ILE A 215 -8.07 -10.35 13.14
C ILE A 215 -7.50 -11.58 13.85
N LEU A 216 -7.06 -12.53 13.03
CA LEU A 216 -6.47 -13.79 13.44
C LEU A 216 -5.13 -13.60 14.18
N GLU A 217 -4.92 -14.32 15.28
CA GLU A 217 -3.66 -14.30 16.04
C GLU A 217 -2.46 -14.77 15.19
N GLU A 218 -2.67 -15.55 14.14
CA GLU A 218 -1.61 -15.92 13.19
C GLU A 218 -0.95 -14.73 12.46
N ILE A 219 -1.45 -13.50 12.61
CA ILE A 219 -0.81 -12.29 12.08
C ILE A 219 0.64 -12.13 12.59
N GLU A 220 0.99 -12.70 13.75
CA GLU A 220 2.37 -12.70 14.27
C GLU A 220 3.39 -13.38 13.35
N ASN A 221 2.95 -14.26 12.45
CA ASN A 221 3.81 -14.87 11.45
C ASN A 221 4.32 -13.87 10.41
N LEU A 222 3.67 -12.70 10.28
CA LEU A 222 4.08 -11.60 9.41
C LEU A 222 5.19 -10.77 10.06
N ILE A 223 6.29 -11.42 10.45
CA ILE A 223 7.39 -10.83 11.24
C ILE A 223 8.03 -9.56 10.65
N HIS A 224 7.86 -9.30 9.35
CA HIS A 224 8.37 -8.11 8.67
C HIS A 224 7.30 -7.02 8.41
N LEU A 225 6.08 -7.19 8.93
CA LEU A 225 4.98 -6.26 8.73
C LEU A 225 5.31 -4.88 9.31
N ARG A 226 5.10 -3.85 8.49
CA ARG A 226 5.31 -2.43 8.82
C ARG A 226 4.04 -1.60 8.70
N TYR A 227 3.08 -2.04 7.90
CA TYR A 227 1.82 -1.34 7.64
C TYR A 227 0.65 -2.32 7.70
N LEU A 228 -0.30 -2.04 8.60
CA LEU A 228 -1.58 -2.72 8.72
C LEU A 228 -2.70 -1.70 8.54
N GLU A 229 -3.47 -1.83 7.47
CA GLU A 229 -4.69 -1.04 7.24
C GLU A 229 -5.90 -1.96 7.12
N LEU A 230 -7.01 -1.54 7.71
CA LEU A 230 -8.25 -2.29 7.81
C LEU A 230 -9.40 -1.34 7.51
N ASP A 231 -10.25 -1.70 6.56
CA ASP A 231 -11.48 -0.98 6.25
C ASP A 231 -12.66 -1.93 6.35
N SER A 232 -13.62 -1.62 7.21
CA SER A 232 -14.69 -2.53 7.58
C SER A 232 -15.93 -1.78 8.08
N LYS A 233 -17.10 -2.19 7.59
CA LYS A 233 -18.38 -1.64 8.05
C LYS A 233 -18.74 -2.02 9.49
N LYS A 234 -18.15 -3.11 10.00
CA LYS A 234 -18.29 -3.54 11.39
C LYS A 234 -16.97 -3.39 12.13
N PHE A 235 -17.08 -3.31 13.44
CA PHE A 235 -15.98 -3.31 14.38
C PHE A 235 -15.05 -4.53 14.21
N THR A 236 -13.74 -4.28 14.30
CA THR A 236 -12.68 -5.29 14.14
C THR A 236 -11.75 -5.25 15.36
N ILE A 237 -11.82 -6.28 16.20
CA ILE A 237 -10.88 -6.44 17.33
C ILE A 237 -9.49 -6.80 16.78
N LEU A 238 -8.45 -6.16 17.31
CA LEU A 238 -7.06 -6.47 16.97
C LEU A 238 -6.52 -7.60 17.90
N PRO A 239 -5.80 -8.60 17.37
CA PRO A 239 -5.30 -9.73 18.16
C PRO A 239 -4.26 -9.28 19.18
N ARG A 240 -4.11 -10.09 20.23
CA ARG A 240 -3.13 -9.82 21.29
C ARG A 240 -1.69 -9.88 20.76
N SER A 241 -1.44 -10.82 19.85
CA SER A 241 -0.17 -11.02 19.17
C SER A 241 0.25 -9.89 18.21
N LEU A 242 -0.60 -8.90 17.93
CA LEU A 242 -0.20 -7.72 17.13
C LEU A 242 1.01 -7.00 17.75
N SER A 243 1.12 -7.02 19.09
CA SER A 243 2.25 -6.45 19.85
C SER A 243 3.59 -7.14 19.60
N ASN A 244 3.59 -8.36 19.03
CA ASN A 244 4.80 -9.12 18.67
C ASN A 244 5.43 -8.59 17.37
N LEU A 245 4.73 -7.75 16.60
CA LEU A 245 5.19 -7.23 15.32
C LEU A 245 6.08 -5.98 15.51
N TYR A 246 7.26 -6.15 16.11
CA TYR A 246 8.16 -5.03 16.47
C TYR A 246 8.57 -4.12 15.31
N HIS A 247 8.41 -4.53 14.05
CA HIS A 247 8.66 -3.71 12.86
C HIS A 247 7.46 -2.85 12.41
N LEU A 248 6.31 -2.95 13.09
CA LEU A 248 5.07 -2.26 12.74
C LEU A 248 5.21 -0.74 12.94
N GLN A 249 4.96 0.02 11.87
CA GLN A 249 5.10 1.48 11.80
C GLN A 249 3.74 2.18 11.66
N TYR A 250 2.76 1.54 11.02
CA TYR A 250 1.45 2.14 10.73
C TYR A 250 0.34 1.15 11.09
N ILE A 251 -0.57 1.54 11.98
CA ILE A 251 -1.82 0.84 12.28
C ILE A 251 -2.97 1.77 11.91
N ILE A 252 -3.85 1.34 11.01
CA ILE A 252 -4.96 2.16 10.51
C ILE A 252 -6.24 1.32 10.48
N ASN A 253 -7.22 1.67 11.32
CA ASN A 253 -8.52 1.00 11.37
C ASN A 253 -9.65 1.98 11.01
N HIS A 254 -10.22 1.78 9.83
CA HIS A 254 -11.42 2.43 9.31
C HIS A 254 -12.64 1.60 9.67
N THR A 255 -13.09 1.69 10.93
CA THR A 255 -14.39 1.16 11.35
C THR A 255 -15.46 2.23 11.21
N LEU A 256 -16.48 1.98 10.38
CA LEU A 256 -17.59 2.92 10.13
C LEU A 256 -18.84 2.71 11.01
N GLY A 257 -18.73 1.86 12.04
CA GLY A 257 -19.82 1.57 12.98
C GLY A 257 -19.88 2.56 14.14
N GLY A 258 -20.74 3.58 14.04
CA GLY A 258 -21.09 4.47 15.16
C GLY A 258 -21.98 3.77 16.19
N LEU A 259 -21.42 2.83 16.95
CA LEU A 259 -22.10 2.12 18.04
C LEU A 259 -21.17 2.00 19.25
N LYS A 260 -21.80 1.91 20.44
CA LYS A 260 -21.22 1.89 21.79
C LYS A 260 -19.86 1.18 21.87
N ARG A 261 -18.95 1.76 22.68
CA ARG A 261 -17.72 1.11 23.16
C ARG A 261 -18.08 -0.35 23.52
N PRO A 262 -17.39 -1.36 22.97
CA PRO A 262 -17.56 -2.74 23.41
C PRO A 262 -17.44 -2.80 24.93
N GLU A 263 -18.22 -3.67 25.57
CA GLU A 263 -18.08 -3.97 27.00
C GLU A 263 -16.77 -4.74 27.30
N VAL A 264 -15.90 -4.88 26.31
CA VAL A 264 -14.63 -5.59 26.31
C VAL A 264 -13.50 -4.57 26.16
N ASP A 265 -12.67 -4.39 27.20
CA ASP A 265 -11.51 -3.49 27.16
C ASP A 265 -10.39 -3.99 26.20
N ASP A 266 -10.43 -5.25 25.76
CA ASP A 266 -9.43 -5.92 24.88
C ASP A 266 -9.47 -5.50 23.39
N PHE A 267 -9.96 -4.31 23.01
CA PHE A 267 -9.94 -3.89 21.60
C PHE A 267 -8.52 -3.76 21.04
N LEU A 268 -7.61 -3.26 21.89
CA LEU A 268 -6.18 -3.21 21.66
C LEU A 268 -5.50 -4.21 22.61
N PRO A 269 -4.39 -4.85 22.21
CA PRO A 269 -3.52 -5.48 23.18
C PRO A 269 -3.04 -4.45 24.23
N SER A 270 -3.04 -4.85 25.50
CA SER A 270 -2.40 -4.10 26.61
C SER A 270 -0.95 -3.71 26.28
N ASP A 271 -0.30 -4.56 25.49
CA ASP A 271 1.12 -4.54 25.19
C ASP A 271 1.45 -3.78 23.89
N ILE A 272 0.47 -3.06 23.31
CA ILE A 272 0.64 -2.20 22.12
C ILE A 272 1.82 -1.22 22.26
N ASN A 273 2.16 -0.85 23.51
CA ASN A 273 3.29 0.01 23.87
C ASN A 273 4.69 -0.64 23.67
N ASN A 274 4.76 -1.93 23.32
CA ASN A 274 5.98 -2.61 22.90
C ASN A 274 6.35 -2.32 21.43
N LEU A 275 5.44 -1.77 20.63
CA LEU A 275 5.66 -1.39 19.23
C LEU A 275 6.49 -0.11 19.12
N SER A 276 7.76 -0.16 19.52
CA SER A 276 8.66 1.01 19.59
C SER A 276 8.90 1.73 18.25
N ASN A 277 8.69 1.04 17.12
CA ASN A 277 8.78 1.58 15.76
C ASN A 277 7.48 2.20 15.23
N LEU A 278 6.39 2.19 16.00
CA LEU A 278 5.08 2.69 15.61
C LEU A 278 5.12 4.22 15.43
N ARG A 279 4.78 4.69 14.23
CA ARG A 279 4.84 6.09 13.77
C ARG A 279 3.47 6.75 13.67
N TYR A 280 2.44 5.98 13.33
CA TYR A 280 1.08 6.48 13.22
C TYR A 280 0.08 5.43 13.66
N VAL A 281 -0.89 5.87 14.44
CA VAL A 281 -2.04 5.07 14.85
C VAL A 281 -3.30 5.83 14.47
N LYS A 282 -4.14 5.21 13.65
CA LYS A 282 -5.51 5.64 13.39
C LYS A 282 -6.51 4.63 13.93
N LEU A 283 -7.26 5.03 14.94
CA LEU A 283 -8.31 4.22 15.57
C LEU A 283 -9.57 5.09 15.78
N PRO A 284 -10.73 4.49 16.07
CA PRO A 284 -11.88 5.25 16.54
C PRO A 284 -11.54 5.95 17.86
N GLU A 285 -12.05 7.18 18.01
CA GLU A 285 -11.66 8.14 19.06
C GLU A 285 -11.74 7.59 20.48
N ASN A 286 -12.76 6.77 20.76
CA ASN A 286 -13.04 6.15 22.05
C ASN A 286 -12.06 5.01 22.46
N PHE A 287 -11.00 4.76 21.69
CA PHE A 287 -9.97 3.74 22.00
C PHE A 287 -8.54 4.28 22.05
N ILE A 288 -8.30 5.54 21.67
CA ILE A 288 -6.96 6.14 21.75
C ILE A 288 -6.60 6.41 23.22
N SER A 289 -7.62 6.70 24.04
CA SER A 289 -7.52 6.79 25.50
C SER A 289 -7.18 5.47 26.20
N SER A 290 -7.37 4.31 25.57
CA SER A 290 -6.98 3.01 26.13
C SER A 290 -5.55 2.57 25.76
N ILE A 291 -4.76 3.42 25.09
CA ILE A 291 -3.33 3.15 24.82
C ILE A 291 -2.50 3.38 26.10
N CYS A 292 -2.44 2.35 26.94
CA CYS A 292 -1.65 2.37 28.17
C CYS A 292 -0.16 2.57 27.89
N GLY A 293 0.44 3.59 28.51
CA GLY A 293 1.89 3.83 28.41
C GLY A 293 2.35 4.41 27.07
N ILE A 294 1.51 5.19 26.38
CA ILE A 294 1.79 5.84 25.08
C ILE A 294 3.16 6.54 25.00
N ARG A 295 3.68 7.08 26.12
CA ARG A 295 5.03 7.67 26.25
C ARG A 295 6.18 6.72 25.91
N ARG A 296 5.95 5.40 25.83
CA ARG A 296 6.93 4.39 25.40
C ARG A 296 7.07 4.32 23.88
N LEU A 297 6.09 4.81 23.11
CA LEU A 297 6.08 4.83 21.64
C LEU A 297 6.94 5.98 21.10
N LYS A 298 8.27 5.89 21.28
CA LYS A 298 9.21 6.97 20.96
C LYS A 298 9.25 7.38 19.47
N SER A 299 8.82 6.51 18.56
CA SER A 299 8.78 6.79 17.12
C SER A 299 7.50 7.48 16.66
N LEU A 300 6.50 7.64 17.52
CA LEU A 300 5.16 8.10 17.17
C LEU A 300 5.20 9.57 16.71
N GLN A 301 4.74 9.83 15.48
CA GLN A 301 4.73 11.15 14.85
C GLN A 301 3.35 11.80 14.87
N GLU A 302 2.28 11.01 14.76
CA GLU A 302 0.92 11.50 14.56
C GLU A 302 -0.10 10.53 15.20
N LEU A 303 -1.15 11.10 15.81
CA LEU A 303 -2.33 10.42 16.35
C LEU A 303 -3.57 11.13 15.83
N ASN A 304 -4.59 10.38 15.38
CA ASN A 304 -5.71 10.96 14.65
C ASN A 304 -6.76 11.73 15.48
N THR A 305 -6.54 11.95 16.78
CA THR A 305 -7.47 12.65 17.70
C THR A 305 -6.78 13.51 18.77
N PHE A 306 -5.49 13.84 18.57
CA PHE A 306 -4.82 14.87 19.39
C PHE A 306 -4.54 16.10 18.51
N ASP A 307 -5.63 16.73 18.06
CA ASP A 307 -5.56 18.15 17.75
C ASP A 307 -5.41 18.89 19.10
N LEU A 308 -4.35 19.70 19.22
CA LEU A 308 -3.98 20.45 20.43
C LEU A 308 -4.84 21.71 20.62
#